data_AF-A0AB38BJ75-F1
#
_entry.id   AF-A0AB38BJ75-F1
#
_cell.length_a   1.000
_cell.length_b   1.000
_cell.length_c   1.000
_cell.angle_alpha   90.00
_cell.angle_beta   90.00
_cell.angle_gamma   90.00
#
_symmetry.space_group_name_H-M   'P 1'
#
loop_
_entity.id
_entity.type
_entity.pdbx_description
1 polymer ?
#
loop_
_entity_poly.entity_id
_entity_poly.type
_entity_poly.pdbx_seq_one_letter_code
_entity_poly.pdbx_strand_id
1 'polypeptide(L)'
;MEIILFFLLVVGLCKEFSAGPPKQKKPKRHNRYQRTAYNDASGNSVFDTLFDDGNYGEFLIYSCLEDMGEEHKLLANVYLPKGDGKTTEIDLIMISATGIYVFESKNYSGWIFGDENSRYWKQIFRGGRHYQFYNPIWQNKKHIGVLKQHLGLGDEVFRSYIVFSERCVLKNMFVYSPEVKVMNQDMLACEIVEDMAQRPGLFTTLEIEQIYNELNRYTQADEETKQAHIDAMKWRNPY
;
A
#
# COMPACT_ATOMS: atom_id res chain seq x y z
N MET A 1 14.50 17.10 21.91
CA MET A 1 15.10 18.13 21.03
C MET A 1 15.69 17.56 19.75
N GLU A 2 16.05 16.27 19.68
CA GLU A 2 16.63 15.68 18.45
C GLU A 2 15.60 15.39 17.34
N ILE A 3 14.33 15.10 17.67
CA ILE A 3 13.26 14.84 16.70
C ILE A 3 12.94 16.08 15.82
N ILE A 4 13.06 17.28 16.39
CA ILE A 4 12.79 18.55 15.68
C ILE A 4 13.89 18.85 14.64
N LEU A 5 15.12 18.37 14.88
CA LEU A 5 16.24 18.58 13.98
C LEU A 5 16.14 17.71 12.71
N PHE A 6 15.57 16.50 12.84
CA PHE A 6 15.24 15.64 11.70
C PHE A 6 14.06 16.22 10.88
N PHE A 7 13.08 16.81 11.56
CA PHE A 7 11.93 17.47 10.95
C PHE A 7 12.33 18.65 10.03
N LEU A 8 13.30 19.46 10.45
CA LEU A 8 13.81 20.56 9.61
C LEU A 8 14.66 20.08 8.43
N LEU A 9 15.29 18.91 8.53
CA LEU A 9 16.11 18.35 7.45
C LEU A 9 15.24 17.74 6.34
N VAL A 10 14.14 17.08 6.70
CA VAL A 10 13.16 16.52 5.75
C VAL A 10 12.31 17.64 5.11
N VAL A 11 11.82 18.61 5.89
CA VAL A 11 11.03 19.74 5.36
C VAL A 11 11.89 20.74 4.59
N GLY A 12 13.16 20.92 4.98
CA GLY A 12 14.13 21.78 4.29
C GLY A 12 14.49 21.28 2.89
N LEU A 13 14.57 19.96 2.69
CA LEU A 13 14.82 19.35 1.38
C LEU A 13 13.67 19.55 0.38
N CYS A 14 12.42 19.69 0.85
CA CYS A 14 11.27 19.92 -0.03
C CYS A 14 11.14 21.35 -0.56
N LYS A 15 11.87 22.34 -0.02
CA LYS A 15 11.76 23.76 -0.45
C LYS A 15 12.88 24.29 -1.33
N GLU A 16 13.97 23.55 -1.55
CA GLU A 16 15.13 24.04 -2.34
C GLU A 16 15.35 23.38 -3.72
N PHE A 17 14.46 22.50 -4.19
CA PHE A 17 14.55 21.97 -5.56
C PHE A 17 13.93 22.89 -6.62
N SER A 18 14.58 24.04 -6.87
CA SER A 18 14.43 24.78 -8.15
C SER A 18 15.65 24.63 -9.07
N ALA A 19 16.58 23.73 -8.74
CA ALA A 19 17.58 23.21 -9.66
C ALA A 19 17.54 21.67 -9.59
N GLY A 20 17.13 21.02 -10.67
CA GLY A 20 17.00 19.56 -10.72
C GLY A 20 18.31 18.86 -10.32
N PRO A 21 18.24 17.72 -9.59
CA PRO A 21 19.45 17.07 -9.10
C PRO A 21 20.26 16.53 -10.29
N PRO A 22 21.60 16.47 -10.19
CA PRO A 22 22.40 15.78 -11.18
C PRO A 22 21.89 14.34 -11.30
N LYS A 23 21.71 13.85 -12.52
CA LYS A 23 21.21 12.49 -12.82
C LYS A 23 22.12 11.44 -12.16
N GLN A 24 21.84 11.10 -10.90
CA GLN A 24 22.40 9.90 -10.28
C GLN A 24 21.76 8.70 -10.98
N LYS A 25 22.58 7.71 -11.36
CA LYS A 25 22.07 6.46 -11.91
C LYS A 25 21.19 5.80 -10.86
N LYS A 26 19.87 5.80 -11.06
CA LYS A 26 18.95 5.02 -10.22
C LYS A 26 19.48 3.58 -10.16
N PRO A 27 19.63 2.98 -8.96
CA PRO A 27 20.09 1.60 -8.85
C PRO A 27 19.19 0.69 -9.69
N LYS A 28 19.78 -0.33 -10.33
CA LYS A 28 19.02 -1.32 -11.12
C LYS A 28 17.98 -1.99 -10.21
N ARG A 29 16.77 -2.26 -10.72
CA ARG A 29 15.65 -2.85 -9.97
C ARG A 29 16.05 -4.05 -9.09
N HIS A 30 16.86 -4.95 -9.65
CA HIS A 30 17.41 -6.13 -8.97
C HIS A 30 18.23 -5.80 -7.71
N ASN A 31 19.07 -4.76 -7.77
CA ASN A 31 19.92 -4.36 -6.65
C ASN A 31 19.12 -3.72 -5.51
N ARG A 32 17.94 -3.14 -5.81
CA ARG A 32 17.04 -2.63 -4.77
C ARG A 32 16.36 -3.81 -4.08
N TYR A 33 15.82 -4.75 -4.86
CA TYR A 33 15.12 -5.93 -4.35
C TYR A 33 15.96 -6.78 -3.40
N GLN A 34 17.22 -7.05 -3.74
CA GLN A 34 18.10 -7.87 -2.89
C GLN A 34 18.45 -7.25 -1.53
N ARG A 35 18.07 -5.99 -1.29
CA ARG A 35 18.42 -5.24 -0.07
C ARG A 35 17.24 -5.05 0.86
N THR A 36 16.06 -5.55 0.49
CA THR A 36 14.82 -5.42 1.26
C THR A 36 14.39 -6.76 1.84
N ALA A 37 13.67 -6.76 2.97
CA ALA A 37 13.02 -7.94 3.53
C ALA A 37 11.75 -8.38 2.75
N TYR A 38 11.43 -7.74 1.61
CA TYR A 38 10.23 -8.03 0.83
C TYR A 38 10.14 -9.49 0.37
N ASN A 39 11.26 -10.14 0.02
CA ASN A 39 11.26 -11.57 -0.34
C ASN A 39 10.73 -12.43 0.81
N ASP A 40 11.23 -12.18 2.03
CA ASP A 40 10.82 -12.92 3.22
C ASP A 40 9.37 -12.60 3.62
N ALA A 41 8.92 -11.35 3.40
CA ALA A 41 7.58 -10.90 3.75
C ALA A 41 6.49 -11.34 2.76
N SER A 42 6.80 -11.39 1.45
CA SER A 42 5.83 -11.71 0.39
C SER A 42 5.85 -13.18 -0.05
N GLY A 43 6.98 -13.87 0.17
CA GLY A 43 7.24 -15.19 -0.40
C GLY A 43 7.47 -15.20 -1.92
N ASN A 44 7.45 -14.03 -2.58
CA ASN A 44 7.64 -13.92 -4.02
C ASN A 44 9.11 -14.00 -4.38
N SER A 45 9.47 -14.75 -5.43
CA SER A 45 10.85 -14.77 -5.89
C SER A 45 11.30 -13.42 -6.47
N VAL A 46 12.61 -13.21 -6.54
CA VAL A 46 13.24 -12.06 -7.21
C VAL A 46 12.74 -11.93 -8.65
N PHE A 47 12.53 -13.06 -9.34
CA PHE A 47 12.10 -13.07 -10.73
C PHE A 47 10.62 -12.70 -10.84
N ASP A 48 9.76 -13.32 -10.05
CA ASP A 48 8.32 -13.04 -10.05
C ASP A 48 8.05 -11.58 -9.69
N THR A 49 8.81 -11.00 -8.76
CA THR A 49 8.65 -9.60 -8.37
C THR A 49 9.12 -8.61 -9.44
N LEU A 50 10.16 -8.95 -10.21
CA LEU A 50 10.73 -8.04 -11.21
C LEU A 50 9.99 -8.09 -12.55
N PHE A 51 9.29 -9.18 -12.83
CA PHE A 51 8.62 -9.44 -14.10
C PHE A 51 7.09 -9.50 -14.02
N ASP A 52 6.50 -9.66 -12.82
CA ASP A 52 5.09 -9.38 -12.59
C ASP A 52 4.90 -7.90 -12.24
N ASP A 53 4.08 -7.22 -13.05
CA ASP A 53 3.82 -5.81 -12.90
C ASP A 53 3.12 -5.51 -11.56
N GLY A 54 2.21 -6.37 -11.09
CA GLY A 54 1.53 -6.21 -9.80
C GLY A 54 2.52 -6.28 -8.63
N ASN A 55 3.27 -7.39 -8.54
CA ASN A 55 4.27 -7.61 -7.49
C ASN A 55 5.33 -6.50 -7.46
N TYR A 56 5.75 -5.99 -8.63
CA TYR A 56 6.70 -4.89 -8.68
C TYR A 56 6.13 -3.59 -8.06
N GLY A 57 4.83 -3.34 -8.23
CA GLY A 57 4.15 -2.21 -7.62
C GLY A 57 4.16 -2.29 -6.09
N GLU A 58 3.82 -3.45 -5.54
CA GLU A 58 3.84 -3.73 -4.10
C GLU A 58 5.25 -3.65 -3.52
N PHE A 59 6.24 -4.24 -4.19
CA PHE A 59 7.64 -4.16 -3.80
C PHE A 59 8.12 -2.71 -3.68
N LEU A 60 7.71 -1.82 -4.58
CA LEU A 60 8.08 -0.41 -4.50
C LEU A 60 7.47 0.29 -3.29
N ILE A 61 6.23 -0.06 -2.93
CA ILE A 61 5.58 0.45 -1.72
C ILE A 61 6.32 -0.09 -0.50
N TYR A 62 6.53 -1.40 -0.40
CA TYR A 62 7.25 -2.04 0.71
C TYR A 62 8.63 -1.41 0.93
N SER A 63 9.44 -1.32 -0.13
CA SER A 63 10.78 -0.74 -0.07
C SER A 63 10.75 0.71 0.38
N CYS A 64 9.73 1.48 -0.02
CA CYS A 64 9.57 2.86 0.43
C CYS A 64 9.29 2.93 1.94
N LEU A 65 8.44 2.03 2.46
CA LEU A 65 8.10 1.99 3.89
C LEU A 65 9.28 1.51 4.73
N GLU A 66 9.96 0.45 4.30
CA GLU A 66 11.12 -0.12 5.00
C GLU A 66 12.24 0.92 5.18
N ASP A 67 12.49 1.75 4.17
CA ASP A 67 13.48 2.84 4.22
C ASP A 67 13.12 3.94 5.24
N MET A 68 11.90 3.95 5.80
CA MET A 68 11.46 4.95 6.80
C MET A 68 11.95 4.68 8.23
N GLY A 69 12.56 3.52 8.51
CA GLY A 69 13.19 3.22 9.80
C GLY A 69 12.29 2.49 10.82
N GLU A 70 12.80 2.35 12.05
CA GLU A 70 12.52 1.16 12.89
C GLU A 70 11.25 1.18 13.79
N GLU A 71 10.35 2.15 13.68
CA GLU A 71 9.14 2.20 14.52
C GLU A 71 7.86 1.64 13.85
N HIS A 72 8.03 0.72 12.89
CA HIS A 72 6.91 0.02 12.27
C HIS A 72 7.25 -1.42 11.86
N LYS A 73 6.22 -2.23 11.62
CA LYS A 73 6.30 -3.58 11.10
C LYS A 73 5.54 -3.68 9.78
N LEU A 74 6.06 -4.47 8.85
CA LEU A 74 5.49 -4.65 7.51
C LEU A 74 5.10 -6.11 7.29
N LEU A 75 3.92 -6.32 6.70
CA LEU A 75 3.41 -7.62 6.27
C LEU A 75 2.92 -7.48 4.84
N ALA A 76 3.29 -8.39 3.96
CA ALA A 76 2.80 -8.45 2.58
C ALA A 76 1.97 -9.71 2.37
N ASN A 77 1.06 -9.69 1.39
CA ASN A 77 0.27 -10.84 0.95
C ASN A 77 -0.45 -11.55 2.11
N VAL A 78 -1.21 -10.80 2.91
CA VAL A 78 -1.90 -11.34 4.09
C VAL A 78 -3.26 -11.93 3.68
N TYR A 79 -3.41 -13.25 3.80
CA TYR A 79 -4.63 -13.97 3.45
C TYR A 79 -5.52 -14.23 4.66
N LEU A 80 -6.44 -13.31 4.95
CA LEU A 80 -7.36 -13.45 6.09
C LEU A 80 -8.65 -14.20 5.72
N PRO A 81 -9.11 -15.13 6.58
CA PRO A 81 -10.40 -15.79 6.40
C PRO A 81 -11.56 -14.80 6.58
N LYS A 82 -12.58 -14.96 5.76
CA LYS A 82 -13.86 -14.24 5.85
C LYS A 82 -14.92 -15.15 6.45
N GLY A 83 -15.99 -14.55 6.98
CA GLY A 83 -17.12 -15.28 7.54
C GLY A 83 -17.90 -16.16 6.55
N ASP A 84 -17.67 -16.00 5.23
CA ASP A 84 -18.29 -16.81 4.18
C ASP A 84 -17.45 -18.05 3.79
N GLY A 85 -16.38 -18.34 4.53
CA GLY A 85 -15.48 -19.47 4.27
C GLY A 85 -14.45 -19.21 3.16
N LYS A 86 -14.42 -18.01 2.57
CA LYS A 86 -13.40 -17.61 1.59
C LYS A 86 -12.29 -16.79 2.26
N THR A 87 -11.19 -16.53 1.57
CA THR A 87 -10.12 -15.63 2.04
C THR A 87 -10.15 -14.29 1.32
N THR A 88 -9.63 -13.25 1.97
CA THR A 88 -9.24 -12.00 1.33
C THR A 88 -7.74 -11.86 1.40
N GLU A 89 -7.13 -11.47 0.27
CA GLU A 89 -5.76 -11.01 0.25
C GLU A 89 -5.72 -9.53 0.60
N ILE A 90 -4.67 -9.10 1.27
CA ILE A 90 -4.33 -7.72 1.57
C ILE A 90 -2.88 -7.54 1.14
N ASP A 91 -2.66 -6.71 0.13
CA ASP A 91 -1.35 -6.57 -0.54
C ASP A 91 -0.25 -6.22 0.46
N LEU A 92 -0.48 -5.20 1.29
CA LEU A 92 0.51 -4.73 2.25
C LEU A 92 -0.13 -4.06 3.47
N ILE A 93 0.40 -4.35 4.65
CA ILE A 93 0.03 -3.76 5.93
C ILE A 93 1.27 -3.20 6.61
N MET A 94 1.19 -1.97 7.09
CA MET A 94 2.15 -1.38 8.03
C MET A 94 1.49 -1.19 9.39
N ILE A 95 2.15 -1.66 10.44
CA ILE A 95 1.72 -1.49 11.83
C ILE A 95 2.75 -0.59 12.51
N SER A 96 2.30 0.52 13.07
CA SER A 96 3.16 1.48 13.78
C SER A 96 2.48 1.97 15.05
N ALA A 97 3.17 2.78 15.86
CA ALA A 97 2.58 3.36 17.06
C ALA A 97 1.33 4.19 16.78
N THR A 98 1.16 4.76 15.58
CA THR A 98 0.06 5.68 15.23
C THR A 98 -1.11 5.02 14.49
N GLY A 99 -1.02 3.71 14.20
CA GLY A 99 -2.11 3.00 13.54
C GLY A 99 -1.68 1.80 12.70
N ILE A 100 -2.69 1.18 12.09
CA ILE A 100 -2.58 0.12 11.08
C ILE A 100 -2.91 0.73 9.73
N TYR A 101 -1.92 0.79 8.85
CA TYR A 101 -2.01 1.37 7.52
C TYR A 101 -2.13 0.22 6.53
N VAL A 102 -3.23 0.19 5.77
CA VAL A 102 -3.57 -0.88 4.84
C VAL A 102 -3.45 -0.33 3.43
N PHE A 103 -2.59 -0.94 2.63
CA PHE A 103 -2.24 -0.46 1.29
C PHE A 103 -2.86 -1.36 0.22
N GLU A 104 -3.49 -0.72 -0.76
CA GLU A 104 -3.95 -1.33 -2.00
C GLU A 104 -3.07 -0.82 -3.14
N SER A 105 -2.32 -1.72 -3.77
CA SER A 105 -1.39 -1.40 -4.87
C SER A 105 -2.12 -1.48 -6.22
N LYS A 106 -2.09 -0.39 -6.99
CA LYS A 106 -2.66 -0.35 -8.35
C LYS A 106 -1.61 -0.02 -9.38
N ASN A 107 -1.11 -1.06 -10.05
CA ASN A 107 -0.17 -0.87 -11.15
C ASN A 107 -0.84 -0.55 -12.50
N TYR A 108 -1.63 0.52 -12.56
CA TYR A 108 -2.24 1.01 -13.79
C TYR A 108 -1.42 2.08 -14.50
N SER A 109 -1.75 2.30 -15.78
CA SER A 109 -1.21 3.40 -16.58
C SER A 109 -2.32 4.26 -17.21
N GLY A 110 -1.96 5.37 -17.86
CA GLY A 110 -2.93 6.25 -18.51
C GLY A 110 -3.57 7.26 -17.55
N TRP A 111 -4.81 7.65 -17.79
CA TRP A 111 -5.54 8.60 -16.94
C TRP A 111 -6.56 7.86 -16.10
N ILE A 112 -6.52 8.10 -14.79
CA ILE A 112 -7.46 7.51 -13.84
C ILE A 112 -8.43 8.58 -13.35
N PHE A 113 -9.71 8.23 -13.40
CA PHE A 113 -10.82 9.04 -12.91
C PHE A 113 -11.56 8.22 -11.86
N GLY A 114 -11.73 8.80 -10.67
CA GLY A 114 -12.25 8.10 -9.51
C GLY A 114 -13.11 9.02 -8.65
N ASP A 115 -14.18 8.45 -8.12
CA ASP A 115 -14.98 9.05 -7.07
C ASP A 115 -15.21 7.97 -6.01
N GLU A 116 -14.94 8.30 -4.75
CA GLU A 116 -15.10 7.39 -3.63
C GLU A 116 -16.50 6.76 -3.54
N ASN A 117 -17.55 7.48 -3.94
CA ASN A 117 -18.93 7.00 -3.90
C ASN A 117 -19.32 6.19 -5.15
N SER A 118 -18.47 6.16 -6.18
CA SER A 118 -18.73 5.39 -7.40
C SER A 118 -18.25 3.95 -7.26
N ARG A 119 -19.09 2.98 -7.62
CA ARG A 119 -18.75 1.53 -7.55
C ARG A 119 -17.58 1.16 -8.47
N TYR A 120 -17.47 1.80 -9.62
CA TYR A 120 -16.42 1.55 -10.60
C TYR A 120 -15.72 2.86 -10.95
N TRP A 121 -14.39 2.80 -11.07
CA TRP A 121 -13.55 3.87 -11.57
C TRP A 121 -13.22 3.66 -13.04
N LYS A 122 -12.70 4.69 -13.70
CA LYS A 122 -12.42 4.68 -15.13
C LYS A 122 -10.95 4.90 -15.41
N GLN A 123 -10.39 4.06 -16.26
CA GLN A 123 -9.07 4.22 -16.87
C GLN A 123 -9.22 4.63 -18.33
N ILE A 124 -8.47 5.63 -18.79
CA ILE A 124 -8.48 6.11 -20.18
C ILE A 124 -7.05 6.20 -20.71
N PHE A 125 -6.82 5.66 -21.90
CA PHE A 125 -5.53 5.72 -22.60
C PHE A 125 -5.50 6.83 -23.65
N ARG A 126 -4.30 7.28 -24.04
CA ARG A 126 -4.07 8.33 -25.05
C ARG A 126 -4.65 8.04 -26.45
N GLY A 127 -5.17 6.83 -26.69
CA GLY A 127 -5.88 6.44 -27.92
C GLY A 127 -7.39 6.24 -27.76
N GLY A 128 -8.00 6.74 -26.68
CA GLY A 128 -9.46 6.70 -26.45
C GLY A 128 -10.00 5.38 -25.90
N ARG A 129 -9.20 4.30 -25.94
CA ARG A 129 -9.52 3.06 -25.21
C ARG A 129 -9.72 3.37 -23.72
N HIS A 130 -10.78 2.83 -23.15
CA HIS A 130 -11.11 3.01 -21.75
C HIS A 130 -11.68 1.73 -21.15
N TYR A 131 -11.43 1.56 -19.87
CA TYR A 131 -11.85 0.41 -19.09
C TYR A 131 -12.43 0.89 -17.77
N GLN A 132 -13.29 0.05 -17.18
CA GLN A 132 -13.77 0.24 -15.83
C GLN A 132 -13.16 -0.82 -14.93
N PHE A 133 -12.81 -0.43 -13.72
CA PHE A 133 -12.34 -1.35 -12.69
C PHE A 133 -13.04 -1.03 -11.37
N TYR A 134 -13.21 -2.05 -10.54
CA TYR A 134 -13.87 -1.91 -9.26
C TYR A 134 -13.11 -0.91 -8.35
N ASN A 135 -13.87 -0.09 -7.63
CA ASN A 135 -13.30 0.99 -6.82
C ASN A 135 -12.33 0.44 -5.76
N PRO A 136 -11.04 0.83 -5.79
CA PRO A 136 -10.02 0.33 -4.89
C PRO A 136 -10.24 0.79 -3.44
N ILE A 137 -10.86 1.94 -3.20
CA ILE A 137 -11.25 2.37 -1.85
C ILE A 137 -12.24 1.36 -1.25
N TRP A 138 -13.18 0.86 -2.06
CA TRP A 138 -14.15 -0.13 -1.60
C TRP A 138 -13.54 -1.54 -1.45
N GLN A 139 -12.48 -1.87 -2.20
CA GLN A 139 -11.69 -3.08 -1.98
C GLN A 139 -11.01 -3.00 -0.61
N ASN A 140 -10.24 -1.94 -0.39
CA ASN A 140 -9.47 -1.78 0.84
C ASN A 140 -10.36 -1.60 2.08
N LYS A 141 -11.53 -0.96 1.95
CA LYS A 141 -12.53 -0.89 3.03
C LYS A 141 -13.03 -2.27 3.46
N LYS A 142 -13.15 -3.23 2.52
CA LYS A 142 -13.49 -4.62 2.87
C LYS A 142 -12.33 -5.32 3.58
N HIS A 143 -11.10 -5.09 3.15
CA HIS A 143 -9.90 -5.61 3.81
C HIS A 143 -9.81 -5.13 5.27
N ILE A 144 -9.97 -3.82 5.48
CA ILE A 144 -10.05 -3.21 6.81
C ILE A 144 -11.21 -3.80 7.62
N GLY A 145 -12.39 -4.00 7.02
CA GLY A 145 -13.52 -4.64 7.70
C GLY A 145 -13.20 -6.05 8.23
N VAL A 146 -12.45 -6.84 7.47
CA VAL A 146 -11.99 -8.18 7.90
C VAL A 146 -10.94 -8.06 9.01
N LEU A 147 -9.95 -7.16 8.87
CA LEU A 147 -8.95 -6.90 9.90
C LEU A 147 -9.57 -6.47 11.23
N LYS A 148 -10.55 -5.55 11.18
CA LYS A 148 -11.29 -5.09 12.37
C LYS A 148 -11.96 -6.25 13.10
N GLN A 149 -12.66 -7.12 12.36
CA GLN A 149 -13.33 -8.27 12.93
C GLN A 149 -12.31 -9.27 13.52
N HIS A 150 -11.21 -9.50 12.81
CA HIS A 150 -10.17 -10.45 13.20
C HIS A 150 -9.40 -10.00 14.45
N LEU A 151 -9.04 -8.72 14.52
CA LEU A 151 -8.24 -8.14 15.62
C LEU A 151 -9.08 -7.58 16.77
N GLY A 152 -10.38 -7.39 16.57
CA GLY A 152 -11.27 -6.77 17.57
C GLY A 152 -10.99 -5.28 17.80
N LEU A 153 -10.53 -4.55 16.77
CA LEU A 153 -10.14 -3.13 16.86
C LEU A 153 -11.16 -2.18 16.19
N GLY A 154 -11.20 -0.93 16.67
CA GLY A 154 -12.08 0.14 16.17
C GLY A 154 -11.58 0.78 14.87
N ASP A 155 -12.41 1.61 14.21
CA ASP A 155 -12.06 2.28 12.94
C ASP A 155 -10.91 3.30 13.09
N GLU A 156 -10.78 3.91 14.26
CA GLU A 156 -9.87 5.01 14.54
C GLU A 156 -8.39 4.66 14.36
N VAL A 157 -8.05 3.37 14.47
CA VAL A 157 -6.68 2.87 14.33
C VAL A 157 -6.30 2.60 12.88
N PHE A 158 -7.27 2.44 11.98
CA PHE A 158 -7.01 2.05 10.59
C PHE A 158 -6.84 3.26 9.67
N ARG A 159 -5.96 3.11 8.69
CA ARG A 159 -5.77 4.05 7.59
C ARG A 159 -5.76 3.32 6.26
N SER A 160 -6.45 3.86 5.27
CA SER A 160 -6.62 3.25 3.95
C SER A 160 -5.79 4.01 2.92
N TYR A 161 -4.80 3.37 2.33
CA TYR A 161 -3.92 3.95 1.33
C TYR A 161 -4.11 3.24 0.00
N ILE A 162 -4.57 3.97 -1.02
CA ILE A 162 -4.64 3.47 -2.40
C ILE A 162 -3.48 4.08 -3.18
N VAL A 163 -2.53 3.25 -3.57
CA VAL A 163 -1.27 3.70 -4.17
C VAL A 163 -1.18 3.26 -5.62
N PHE A 164 -1.16 4.22 -6.53
CA PHE A 164 -1.06 3.99 -7.97
C PHE A 164 0.38 4.11 -8.46
N SER A 165 0.73 3.33 -9.49
CA SER A 165 2.04 3.48 -10.13
C SER A 165 2.22 4.84 -10.81
N GLU A 166 3.49 5.24 -11.00
CA GLU A 166 3.89 6.43 -11.77
C GLU A 166 3.54 6.39 -13.26
N ARG A 167 3.00 5.26 -13.75
CA ARG A 167 2.59 5.13 -15.15
C ARG A 167 1.23 5.77 -15.44
N CYS A 168 0.50 6.17 -14.40
CA CYS A 168 -0.79 6.83 -14.52
C CYS A 168 -0.80 8.24 -13.93
N VAL A 169 -1.73 9.05 -14.41
CA VAL A 169 -2.05 10.37 -13.85
C VAL A 169 -3.45 10.31 -13.27
N LEU A 170 -3.57 10.60 -11.97
CA LEU A 170 -4.86 10.80 -11.31
C LEU A 170 -5.43 12.14 -11.78
N LYS A 171 -6.63 12.13 -12.36
CA LYS A 171 -7.28 13.34 -12.95
C LYS A 171 -8.38 13.87 -12.04
N ASN A 172 -9.63 13.48 -12.28
CA ASN A 172 -10.74 13.86 -11.42
C ASN A 172 -10.83 12.79 -10.33
N MET A 173 -10.13 13.02 -9.23
CA MET A 173 -10.09 12.14 -8.08
C MET A 173 -10.82 12.79 -6.91
N PHE A 174 -11.95 12.22 -6.50
CA PHE A 174 -12.77 12.73 -5.41
C PHE A 174 -12.76 11.73 -4.24
N VAL A 175 -12.12 12.15 -3.14
CA VAL A 175 -12.00 11.40 -1.89
C VAL A 175 -12.53 12.28 -0.77
N TYR A 176 -13.44 11.75 0.04
CA TYR A 176 -14.18 12.49 1.07
C TYR A 176 -13.86 11.98 2.47
N SER A 177 -13.54 10.70 2.61
CA SER A 177 -13.21 10.09 3.91
C SER A 177 -11.79 10.49 4.36
N PRO A 178 -11.62 11.08 5.56
CA PRO A 178 -10.33 11.63 6.00
C PRO A 178 -9.27 10.56 6.27
N GLU A 179 -9.67 9.33 6.57
CA GLU A 179 -8.80 8.17 6.77
C GLU A 179 -8.35 7.49 5.47
N VAL A 180 -8.86 7.97 4.32
CA VAL A 180 -8.56 7.43 3.00
C VAL A 180 -7.63 8.37 2.26
N LYS A 181 -6.54 7.83 1.74
CA LYS A 181 -5.58 8.53 0.89
C LYS A 181 -5.47 7.83 -0.45
N VAL A 182 -5.46 8.61 -1.53
CA VAL A 182 -5.28 8.11 -2.90
C VAL A 182 -4.18 8.92 -3.57
N MET A 183 -3.11 8.26 -4.00
CA MET A 183 -1.90 8.93 -4.48
C MET A 183 -1.11 8.09 -5.48
N ASN A 184 -0.12 8.72 -6.12
CA ASN A 184 0.95 8.02 -6.83
C ASN A 184 2.06 7.60 -5.84
N GLN A 185 2.92 6.65 -6.22
CA GLN A 185 3.97 6.08 -5.36
C GLN A 185 5.00 7.12 -4.91
N ASP A 186 5.32 8.11 -5.73
CA ASP A 186 6.31 9.14 -5.44
C ASP A 186 5.91 10.04 -4.25
N MET A 187 4.61 10.19 -3.99
CA MET A 187 4.07 10.96 -2.87
C MET A 187 4.03 10.19 -1.54
N LEU A 188 4.17 8.85 -1.59
CA LEU A 188 3.92 7.95 -0.45
C LEU A 188 4.72 8.31 0.81
N ALA A 189 6.04 8.50 0.66
CA ALA A 189 6.93 8.75 1.78
C ALA A 189 6.55 10.04 2.52
N CYS A 190 6.28 11.12 1.79
CA CYS A 190 5.93 12.40 2.39
C CYS A 190 4.58 12.32 3.11
N GLU A 191 3.58 11.73 2.47
CA GLU A 191 2.22 11.62 3.03
C GLU A 191 2.19 10.78 4.31
N ILE A 192 2.89 9.65 4.37
CA ILE A 192 2.91 8.81 5.58
C ILE A 192 3.62 9.52 6.72
N VAL A 193 4.77 10.16 6.47
CA VAL A 193 5.49 10.90 7.51
C VAL A 193 4.60 11.99 8.09
N GLU A 194 3.89 12.73 7.23
CA GLU A 194 2.95 13.77 7.68
C GLU A 194 1.76 13.20 8.46
N ASP A 195 1.14 12.12 7.98
CA ASP A 195 0.00 11.48 8.65
C ASP A 195 0.40 10.88 10.01
N MET A 196 1.54 10.20 10.10
CA MET A 196 2.07 9.67 11.35
C MET A 196 2.38 10.80 12.35
N ALA A 197 2.98 11.90 11.90
CA ALA A 197 3.31 13.02 12.78
C ALA A 197 2.10 13.77 13.35
N GLN A 198 0.96 13.73 12.66
CA GLN A 198 -0.28 14.39 13.10
C GLN A 198 -1.15 13.51 13.98
N ARG A 199 -0.79 12.23 14.16
CA ARG A 199 -1.60 11.25 14.89
C ARG A 199 -1.04 10.97 16.29
N PRO A 200 -1.92 10.72 17.28
CA PRO A 200 -1.47 10.28 18.59
C PRO A 200 -0.86 8.87 18.51
N GLY A 201 -0.01 8.53 19.47
CA GLY A 201 0.38 7.14 19.72
C GLY A 201 -0.83 6.35 20.24
N LEU A 202 -1.24 5.35 19.48
CA LEU A 202 -2.35 4.44 19.74
C LEU A 202 -1.89 3.07 20.24
N PHE A 203 -0.69 2.64 19.85
CA PHE A 203 -0.14 1.33 20.20
C PHE A 203 1.22 1.45 20.88
N THR A 204 1.41 0.63 21.90
CA THR A 204 2.70 0.34 22.51
C THR A 204 3.52 -0.61 21.63
N THR A 205 4.84 -0.67 21.84
CA THR A 205 5.71 -1.64 21.15
C THR A 205 5.23 -3.08 21.30
N LEU A 206 4.73 -3.45 22.50
CA LEU A 206 4.20 -4.79 22.75
C LEU A 206 2.94 -5.08 21.92
N GLU A 207 2.02 -4.12 21.83
CA GLU A 207 0.80 -4.27 21.00
C GLU A 207 1.15 -4.38 19.51
N ILE A 208 2.12 -3.59 19.03
CA ILE A 208 2.64 -3.70 17.66
C ILE A 208 3.17 -5.12 17.40
N GLU A 209 3.98 -5.66 18.31
CA GLU A 209 4.52 -7.03 18.19
C GLU A 209 3.42 -8.10 18.22
N GLN A 210 2.41 -7.93 19.08
CA GLN A 210 1.27 -8.85 19.17
C GLN A 210 0.45 -8.87 17.88
N ILE A 211 0.08 -7.69 17.35
CA ILE A 211 -0.66 -7.56 16.09
C ILE A 211 0.15 -8.14 14.94
N TYR A 212 1.46 -7.82 14.88
CA TYR A 212 2.34 -8.35 13.85
C TYR A 212 2.40 -9.87 13.89
N ASN A 213 2.68 -10.47 15.05
CA ASN A 213 2.79 -11.92 15.18
C ASN A 213 1.48 -12.63 14.88
N GLU A 214 0.34 -12.03 15.24
CA GLU A 214 -1.00 -12.54 14.94
C GLU A 214 -1.24 -12.62 13.43
N LEU A 215 -1.01 -11.51 12.72
CA LEU A 215 -1.24 -11.41 11.27
C LEU A 215 -0.19 -12.14 10.44
N ASN A 216 1.05 -12.26 10.91
CA ASN A 216 2.13 -12.96 10.22
C ASN A 216 1.82 -14.45 9.99
N ARG A 217 0.89 -15.03 10.75
CA ARG A 217 0.43 -16.42 10.54
C ARG A 217 -0.33 -16.60 9.22
N TYR A 218 -0.72 -15.51 8.58
CA TYR A 218 -1.55 -15.49 7.37
C TYR A 218 -0.79 -15.04 6.11
N THR A 219 0.54 -14.86 6.17
CA THR A 219 1.37 -14.44 5.02
C THR A 219 1.85 -15.61 4.17
N GLN A 220 1.80 -16.84 4.69
CA GLN A 220 2.27 -18.06 3.99
C GLN A 220 1.11 -18.92 3.50
N ALA A 221 0.19 -18.32 2.73
CA ALA A 221 -0.91 -19.08 2.13
C ALA A 221 -0.39 -20.10 1.10
N ASP A 222 -1.09 -21.23 0.98
CA ASP A 222 -0.81 -22.23 -0.04
C ASP A 222 -1.23 -21.76 -1.44
N GLU A 223 -0.70 -22.43 -2.48
CA GLU A 223 -0.96 -22.07 -3.87
C GLU A 223 -2.44 -22.20 -4.26
N GLU A 224 -3.21 -23.09 -3.61
CA GLU A 224 -4.65 -23.21 -3.84
C GLU A 224 -5.39 -21.95 -3.37
N THR A 225 -5.06 -21.45 -2.19
CA THR A 225 -5.61 -20.21 -1.63
C THR A 225 -5.27 -19.01 -2.51
N LYS A 226 -4.02 -18.92 -2.98
CA LYS A 226 -3.58 -17.86 -3.90
C LYS A 226 -4.35 -17.91 -5.23
N GLN A 227 -4.49 -19.10 -5.82
CA GLN A 227 -5.20 -19.26 -7.09
C GLN A 227 -6.69 -18.94 -6.97
N ALA A 228 -7.34 -19.38 -5.90
CA ALA A 228 -8.74 -19.05 -5.61
C ALA A 228 -8.96 -17.53 -5.47
N HIS A 229 -7.96 -16.81 -4.92
CA HIS A 229 -8.00 -15.35 -4.87
C HIS A 229 -7.94 -14.72 -6.27
N ILE A 230 -6.97 -15.13 -7.10
CA ILE A 230 -6.78 -14.63 -8.47
C ILE A 230 -8.06 -14.80 -9.30
N ASP A 231 -8.72 -15.95 -9.19
CA ASP A 231 -9.94 -16.26 -9.94
C ASP A 231 -11.12 -15.38 -9.48
N ALA A 232 -11.23 -15.12 -8.18
CA ALA A 232 -12.24 -14.20 -7.63
C ALA A 232 -12.00 -12.74 -8.08
N MET A 233 -10.74 -12.33 -8.29
CA MET A 233 -10.38 -10.99 -8.76
C MET A 233 -10.68 -10.79 -10.25
N LYS A 234 -10.37 -11.77 -11.10
CA LYS A 234 -10.72 -11.74 -12.54
C LYS A 234 -12.22 -11.58 -12.75
N TRP A 235 -13.05 -12.19 -11.91
CA TRP A 235 -14.50 -12.00 -11.96
C TRP A 235 -14.95 -10.56 -11.67
N ARG A 236 -14.24 -9.83 -10.81
CA ARG A 236 -14.59 -8.45 -10.41
C ARG A 236 -14.14 -7.41 -11.42
N ASN A 237 -13.07 -7.68 -12.17
CA ASN A 237 -12.54 -6.85 -13.24
C ASN A 237 -12.46 -7.68 -14.53
N PRO A 238 -13.58 -7.85 -15.25
CA PRO A 238 -13.66 -8.77 -16.40
C PRO A 238 -12.94 -8.27 -17.67
N TYR A 239 -12.20 -7.15 -17.59
CA TYR A 239 -11.54 -6.50 -18.72
C TYR A 239 -10.08 -6.16 -18.42
#